data_AF-A0A2K5AR99-F1
#
_entry.id   AF-A0A2K5AR99-F1
#
_cell.length_a   1.000
_cell.length_b   1.000
_cell.length_c   1.000
_cell.angle_alpha   90.00
_cell.angle_beta   90.00
_cell.angle_gamma   90.00
#
_symmetry.space_group_name_H-M   'P 1'
#
loop_
_entity.id
_entity.type
_entity.pdbx_description
1 polymer ?
#
loop_
_entity_poly.entity_id
_entity_poly.type
_entity_poly.pdbx_seq_one_letter_code
_entity_poly.pdbx_strand_id
1 'polypeptide(L)'
;MFMSMKEEKHNKPILFALAAVAIALGITNILLAYNITTEMNQSDRLGVNNIRAELDYLKNRYDAIDKKVEKIDSKMMELKEINEVLNDVRYKLVNINSKDENNNNNSSSNNNALNHILDYSLEQRLKEGLEGKEVEDRGDFKIMYIDDKHKILSRSKVLDAYVDALNSKFILPHDIEVVVDEDDRCKNASGYYEQMRKRIVLCYSSINSFMRLYPDDVGNFSMLVKFLLYHEVAHALIDVYKLPIVGMQEYAADNFAIVMMLNDGDDIHPLIWLYDAMREDKYATSTTTTSSRYWDTHMLFVQRYYDILCLAYGSDPLRYDSNDLPSERAYRCSHEYSSALNAWNELLKPWMKAS
;
A
#
# COMPACT_ATOMS: atom_id res chain seq x y z
N MET A 1 43.75 -61.88 -63.64
CA MET A 1 42.37 -62.06 -64.13
C MET A 1 41.47 -62.22 -62.92
N PHE A 2 40.56 -61.25 -62.74
CA PHE A 2 39.28 -61.28 -62.01
C PHE A 2 39.19 -61.70 -60.53
N MET A 3 38.90 -60.66 -59.72
CA MET A 3 37.87 -60.58 -58.68
C MET A 3 36.70 -61.58 -58.83
N SER A 4 36.14 -62.03 -57.70
CA SER A 4 34.79 -61.58 -57.32
C SER A 4 34.46 -61.96 -55.87
N MET A 5 34.09 -60.93 -55.11
CA MET A 5 33.61 -60.93 -53.74
C MET A 5 32.25 -61.64 -53.64
N LYS A 6 32.03 -62.35 -52.53
CA LYS A 6 30.71 -62.87 -52.17
C LYS A 6 30.46 -62.66 -50.67
N GLU A 7 30.10 -61.43 -50.33
CA GLU A 7 29.41 -61.10 -49.09
C GLU A 7 28.21 -60.19 -49.41
N GLU A 8 27.25 -60.14 -48.49
CA GLU A 8 26.00 -59.35 -48.48
C GLU A 8 24.75 -59.96 -49.16
N LYS A 9 24.02 -60.78 -48.38
CA LYS A 9 22.58 -61.02 -48.65
C LYS A 9 21.66 -61.04 -47.43
N HIS A 10 22.07 -60.54 -46.26
CA HIS A 10 21.22 -60.54 -45.05
C HIS A 10 20.81 -59.16 -44.47
N ASN A 11 21.21 -58.02 -45.04
CA ASN A 11 20.95 -56.70 -44.41
C ASN A 11 19.80 -55.86 -44.99
N LYS A 12 19.12 -56.30 -46.06
CA LYS A 12 18.07 -55.49 -46.70
C LYS A 12 16.86 -55.16 -45.81
N PRO A 13 16.23 -56.10 -45.08
CA PRO A 13 15.05 -55.78 -44.27
C PRO A 13 15.37 -54.87 -43.07
N ILE A 14 16.58 -54.96 -42.51
CA ILE A 14 17.04 -54.09 -41.42
C ILE A 14 17.28 -52.66 -41.93
N LEU A 15 17.85 -52.52 -43.14
CA LEU A 15 18.06 -51.21 -43.75
C LEU A 15 16.74 -50.49 -44.07
N PHE A 16 15.72 -51.23 -44.53
CA PHE A 16 14.37 -50.66 -44.76
C PHE A 16 13.67 -50.27 -43.46
N ALA A 17 13.80 -51.06 -42.39
CA ALA A 17 13.25 -50.72 -41.09
C ALA A 17 13.92 -49.47 -40.48
N LEU A 18 15.25 -49.37 -40.57
CA LEU A 18 15.99 -48.19 -40.12
C LEU A 18 15.65 -46.93 -40.93
N ALA A 19 15.48 -47.06 -42.26
CA ALA A 19 15.05 -45.95 -43.10
C ALA A 19 13.62 -45.48 -42.76
N ALA A 20 12.69 -46.40 -42.48
CA ALA A 20 11.33 -46.06 -42.07
C ALA A 20 11.29 -45.35 -40.71
N VAL A 21 12.11 -45.80 -39.74
CA VAL A 21 12.25 -45.14 -38.43
C VAL A 21 12.88 -43.76 -38.57
N ALA A 22 13.91 -43.60 -39.40
CA ALA A 22 14.55 -42.30 -39.66
C ALA A 22 13.57 -41.30 -40.32
N ILE A 23 12.72 -41.76 -41.24
CA ILE A 23 11.67 -40.93 -41.86
C ILE A 23 10.60 -40.56 -40.84
N ALA A 24 10.15 -41.51 -40.00
CA ALA A 24 9.16 -41.25 -38.95
C ALA A 24 9.67 -40.25 -37.89
N LEU A 25 10.95 -40.38 -37.50
CA LEU A 25 11.62 -39.42 -36.61
C LEU A 25 11.82 -38.05 -37.26
N GLY A 26 12.13 -38.01 -38.57
CA GLY A 26 12.21 -36.77 -39.33
C GLY A 26 10.87 -36.03 -39.41
N ILE A 27 9.79 -36.75 -39.71
CA ILE A 27 8.43 -36.18 -39.81
C ILE A 27 7.95 -35.67 -38.45
N THR A 28 8.19 -36.41 -37.37
CA THR A 28 7.82 -35.97 -36.00
C THR A 28 8.59 -34.73 -35.57
N ASN A 29 9.89 -34.64 -35.86
CA ASN A 29 10.68 -33.43 -35.59
C ASN A 29 10.21 -32.21 -36.40
N ILE A 30 9.79 -32.40 -37.66
CA ILE A 30 9.25 -31.32 -38.49
C ILE A 30 7.89 -30.84 -37.96
N LEU A 31 7.00 -31.75 -37.55
CA LEU A 31 5.71 -31.42 -36.94
C LEU A 31 5.90 -30.68 -35.59
N LEU A 32 6.86 -31.12 -34.78
CA LEU A 32 7.19 -30.45 -33.52
C LEU A 32 7.73 -29.03 -33.77
N ALA A 33 8.63 -28.87 -34.74
CA ALA A 33 9.16 -27.55 -35.11
C ALA A 33 8.07 -26.62 -35.66
N TYR A 34 7.13 -27.14 -36.45
CA TYR A 34 5.97 -26.38 -36.96
C TYR A 34 5.01 -25.95 -35.84
N ASN A 35 4.72 -26.83 -34.88
CA ASN A 35 3.89 -26.49 -33.72
C ASN A 35 4.56 -25.45 -32.82
N ILE A 36 5.86 -25.57 -32.55
CA ILE A 36 6.61 -24.58 -31.75
C ILE A 36 6.61 -23.22 -32.46
N THR A 37 6.85 -23.16 -33.78
CA THR A 37 6.84 -21.88 -34.51
C THR A 37 5.46 -21.26 -34.63
N THR A 38 4.38 -22.05 -34.66
CA THR A 38 3.01 -21.52 -34.65
C THR A 38 2.60 -21.00 -33.28
N GLU A 39 2.97 -21.68 -32.19
CA GLU A 39 2.78 -21.20 -30.82
C GLU A 39 3.58 -19.92 -30.52
N MET A 40 4.85 -19.86 -30.96
CA MET A 40 5.67 -18.65 -30.82
C MET A 40 5.05 -17.46 -31.57
N ASN A 41 4.61 -17.65 -32.82
CA ASN A 41 3.96 -16.58 -33.59
C ASN A 41 2.63 -16.12 -32.95
N GLN A 42 1.90 -17.01 -32.29
CA GLN A 42 0.68 -16.68 -31.56
C GLN A 42 1.00 -15.89 -30.28
N SER A 43 2.02 -16.30 -29.53
CA SER A 43 2.53 -15.58 -28.36
C SER A 43 3.02 -14.17 -28.71
N ASP A 44 3.76 -14.02 -29.80
CA ASP A 44 4.25 -12.71 -30.26
C ASP A 44 3.11 -11.77 -30.67
N ARG A 45 2.08 -12.30 -31.33
CA ARG A 45 0.87 -11.52 -31.68
C ARG A 45 0.08 -11.10 -30.45
N LEU A 46 -0.02 -11.97 -29.44
CA LEU A 46 -0.66 -11.64 -28.16
C LEU A 46 0.15 -10.56 -27.41
N GLY A 47 1.47 -10.67 -27.39
CA GLY A 47 2.37 -9.66 -26.80
C GLY A 47 2.21 -8.28 -27.46
N VAL A 48 2.21 -8.22 -28.80
CA VAL A 48 2.03 -6.95 -29.53
C VAL A 48 0.65 -6.34 -29.30
N ASN A 49 -0.40 -7.16 -29.21
CA ASN A 49 -1.76 -6.67 -28.94
C ASN A 49 -1.90 -6.15 -27.51
N ASN A 50 -1.27 -6.81 -26.52
CA ASN A 50 -1.24 -6.32 -25.14
C ASN A 50 -0.50 -4.99 -25.04
N ILE A 51 0.67 -4.85 -25.66
CA ILE A 51 1.43 -3.59 -25.70
C ILE A 51 0.61 -2.47 -26.35
N ARG A 52 -0.11 -2.75 -27.43
CA ARG A 52 -0.98 -1.77 -28.10
C ARG A 52 -2.14 -1.33 -27.18
N ALA A 53 -2.78 -2.26 -26.49
CA ALA A 53 -3.84 -1.96 -25.54
C ALA A 53 -3.32 -1.10 -24.36
N GLU A 54 -2.12 -1.39 -23.88
CA GLU A 54 -1.45 -0.63 -22.82
C GLU A 54 -1.07 0.78 -23.28
N LEU A 55 -0.59 0.93 -24.52
CA LEU A 55 -0.28 2.23 -25.11
C LEU A 55 -1.55 3.09 -25.29
N ASP A 56 -2.64 2.50 -25.76
CA ASP A 56 -3.93 3.20 -25.89
C ASP A 56 -4.49 3.60 -24.50
N TYR A 57 -4.29 2.75 -23.48
CA TYR A 57 -4.62 3.09 -22.10
C TYR A 57 -3.82 4.28 -21.56
N LEU A 58 -2.50 4.25 -21.74
CA LEU A 58 -1.61 5.33 -21.30
C LEU A 58 -1.95 6.66 -22.00
N LYS A 59 -2.28 6.60 -23.29
CA LYS A 59 -2.68 7.79 -24.07
C LYS A 59 -3.99 8.40 -23.55
N ASN A 60 -5.00 7.58 -23.30
CA ASN A 60 -6.27 8.06 -22.72
C ASN A 60 -6.07 8.66 -21.31
N ARG A 61 -5.16 8.09 -20.52
CA ARG A 61 -4.84 8.61 -19.17
C ARG A 61 -4.05 9.92 -19.24
N TYR A 62 -3.13 10.05 -20.19
CA TYR A 62 -2.44 11.30 -20.48
C TYR A 62 -3.44 12.40 -20.83
N ASP A 63 -4.36 12.16 -21.77
CA ASP A 63 -5.37 13.14 -22.19
C ASP A 63 -6.32 13.55 -21.04
N ALA A 64 -6.63 12.62 -20.14
CA ALA A 64 -7.45 12.90 -18.95
C ALA A 64 -6.70 13.73 -17.90
N ILE A 65 -5.38 13.52 -17.75
CA ILE A 65 -4.52 14.33 -16.89
C ILE A 65 -4.38 15.73 -17.46
N ASP A 66 -4.16 15.86 -18.77
CA ASP A 66 -3.99 17.14 -19.46
C ASP A 66 -5.22 18.06 -19.24
N LYS A 67 -6.44 17.52 -19.39
CA LYS A 67 -7.68 18.25 -19.06
C LYS A 67 -7.81 18.65 -17.60
N LYS A 68 -7.25 17.87 -16.67
CA LYS A 68 -7.25 18.22 -15.24
C LYS A 68 -6.23 19.32 -14.96
N VAL A 69 -5.08 19.31 -15.63
CA VAL A 69 -4.06 20.37 -15.56
C VAL A 69 -4.65 21.68 -16.07
N GLU A 70 -5.32 21.69 -17.23
CA GLU A 70 -6.01 22.89 -17.74
C GLU A 70 -7.02 23.47 -16.72
N LYS A 71 -7.76 22.60 -16.04
CA LYS A 71 -8.72 23.01 -14.99
C LYS A 71 -8.03 23.56 -13.74
N ILE A 72 -6.87 23.02 -13.38
CA ILE A 72 -6.05 23.52 -12.27
C ILE A 72 -5.48 24.89 -12.63
N ASP A 73 -4.96 25.07 -13.83
CA ASP A 73 -4.42 26.34 -14.32
C ASP A 73 -5.49 27.44 -14.31
N SER A 74 -6.70 27.12 -14.77
CA SER A 74 -7.85 28.02 -14.69
C SER A 74 -8.18 28.43 -13.25
N LYS A 75 -8.20 27.47 -12.31
CA LYS A 75 -8.44 27.77 -10.89
C LYS A 75 -7.29 28.56 -10.24
N MET A 76 -6.05 28.30 -10.64
CA MET A 76 -4.89 29.08 -10.19
C MET A 76 -4.99 30.53 -10.66
N MET A 77 -5.54 30.77 -11.86
CA MET A 77 -5.78 32.12 -12.38
C MET A 77 -6.86 32.84 -11.55
N GLU A 78 -7.98 32.18 -11.26
CA GLU A 78 -9.03 32.72 -10.37
C GLU A 78 -8.48 33.06 -8.97
N LEU A 79 -7.64 32.19 -8.40
CA LEU A 79 -7.01 32.44 -7.09
C LEU A 79 -6.05 33.64 -7.11
N LYS A 80 -5.32 33.85 -8.22
CA LYS A 80 -4.47 35.04 -8.38
C LYS A 80 -5.29 36.31 -8.41
N GLU A 81 -6.41 36.33 -9.15
CA GLU A 81 -7.32 37.48 -9.19
C GLU A 81 -7.91 37.78 -7.81
N ILE A 82 -8.36 36.74 -7.08
CA ILE A 82 -8.86 36.89 -5.71
C ILE A 82 -7.78 37.48 -4.81
N ASN A 83 -6.53 37.02 -4.91
CA ASN A 83 -5.42 37.54 -4.11
C ASN A 83 -5.09 39.01 -4.42
N GLU A 84 -5.18 39.44 -5.67
CA GLU A 84 -5.03 40.85 -6.04
C GLU A 84 -6.14 41.73 -5.44
N VAL A 85 -7.39 41.28 -5.51
CA VAL A 85 -8.52 41.97 -4.87
C VAL A 85 -8.33 42.06 -3.36
N LEU A 86 -7.87 40.98 -2.73
CA LEU A 86 -7.62 40.92 -1.29
C LEU A 86 -6.52 41.90 -0.86
N ASN A 87 -5.47 42.06 -1.68
CA ASN A 87 -4.40 43.03 -1.45
C ASN A 87 -4.88 44.48 -1.61
N ASP A 88 -5.75 44.77 -2.58
CA ASP A 88 -6.35 46.10 -2.74
C ASP A 88 -7.29 46.45 -1.56
N VAL A 89 -8.11 45.48 -1.13
CA VAL A 89 -8.96 45.64 0.07
C VAL A 89 -8.11 45.87 1.32
N ARG A 90 -7.02 45.11 1.50
CA ARG A 90 -6.07 45.29 2.60
C ARG A 90 -5.44 46.69 2.59
N TYR A 91 -5.00 47.17 1.43
CA TYR A 91 -4.44 48.50 1.27
C TYR A 91 -5.46 49.60 1.61
N LYS A 92 -6.71 49.43 1.17
CA LYS A 92 -7.81 50.37 1.48
C LYS A 92 -8.15 50.38 2.97
N LEU A 93 -8.21 49.22 3.63
CA LEU A 93 -8.48 49.12 5.07
C LEU A 93 -7.39 49.77 5.93
N VAL A 94 -6.11 49.56 5.59
CA VAL A 94 -4.98 50.23 6.27
C VAL A 94 -5.09 51.75 6.13
N ASN A 95 -5.45 52.24 4.95
CA ASN A 95 -5.61 53.67 4.72
C ASN A 95 -6.85 54.27 5.39
N ILE A 96 -7.93 53.50 5.57
CA ILE A 96 -9.11 53.93 6.34
C ILE A 96 -8.76 54.06 7.82
N ASN A 97 -8.05 53.09 8.41
CA ASN A 97 -7.60 53.17 9.80
C ASN A 97 -6.67 54.37 10.05
N SER A 98 -5.82 54.74 9.09
CA SER A 98 -4.97 55.94 9.19
C SER A 98 -5.74 57.28 9.10
N LYS A 99 -6.97 57.26 8.57
CA LYS A 99 -7.83 58.45 8.46
C LYS A 99 -8.80 58.59 9.64
N ASP A 100 -9.22 57.50 10.25
CA ASP A 100 -10.09 57.52 11.44
C ASP A 100 -9.34 57.90 12.72
N GLU A 101 -8.02 57.69 12.81
CA GLU A 101 -7.21 58.24 13.93
C GLU A 101 -7.14 59.78 13.94
N ASN A 102 -7.46 60.44 12.81
CA ASN A 102 -7.46 61.91 12.69
C ASN A 102 -8.85 62.55 12.82
N ASN A 103 -9.94 61.79 13.00
CA ASN A 103 -11.30 62.33 13.13
C ASN A 103 -12.13 61.57 14.19
N ASN A 104 -12.00 62.01 15.44
CA ASN A 104 -12.99 61.96 16.53
C ASN A 104 -13.94 60.76 16.68
N ASN A 105 -13.80 60.09 17.84
CA ASN A 105 -14.84 59.91 18.86
C ASN A 105 -16.29 59.66 18.38
N ASN A 106 -16.66 58.39 18.22
CA ASN A 106 -17.98 57.76 18.50
C ASN A 106 -18.44 56.78 17.40
N SER A 107 -17.96 55.53 17.44
CA SER A 107 -18.68 54.39 16.85
C SER A 107 -18.20 53.02 17.40
N SER A 108 -17.87 52.94 18.69
CA SER A 108 -17.19 51.78 19.27
C SER A 108 -18.06 50.53 19.56
N SER A 109 -19.35 50.48 19.20
CA SER A 109 -20.23 49.44 19.77
C SER A 109 -20.90 48.44 18.83
N ASN A 110 -20.94 48.65 17.51
CA ASN A 110 -21.64 47.73 16.58
C ASN A 110 -20.74 47.00 15.57
N ASN A 111 -19.49 47.42 15.38
CA ASN A 111 -18.54 46.72 14.51
C ASN A 111 -17.75 45.62 15.23
N ASN A 112 -17.86 45.53 16.56
CA ASN A 112 -17.10 44.58 17.37
C ASN A 112 -17.77 43.22 17.57
N ALA A 113 -19.06 43.04 17.23
CA ALA A 113 -19.74 41.75 17.45
C ALA A 113 -19.67 40.82 16.22
N LEU A 114 -19.74 41.37 15.01
CA LEU A 114 -19.68 40.58 13.77
C LEU A 114 -18.23 40.21 13.41
N ASN A 115 -17.27 41.11 13.67
CA ASN A 115 -15.85 40.80 13.53
C ASN A 115 -15.42 39.75 14.56
N HIS A 116 -15.85 39.82 15.82
CA HIS A 116 -15.37 38.91 16.87
C HIS A 116 -15.87 37.45 16.75
N ILE A 117 -16.93 37.18 15.96
CA ILE A 117 -17.43 35.82 15.70
C ILE A 117 -16.76 35.20 14.47
N LEU A 118 -16.42 36.00 13.47
CA LEU A 118 -15.75 35.51 12.25
C LEU A 118 -14.23 35.39 12.46
N ASP A 119 -13.65 36.27 13.27
CA ASP A 119 -12.20 36.41 13.43
C ASP A 119 -11.62 35.32 14.36
N TYR A 120 -12.31 34.89 15.42
CA TYR A 120 -11.70 33.94 16.37
C TYR A 120 -11.52 32.52 15.80
N SER A 121 -12.42 32.08 14.92
CA SER A 121 -12.38 30.75 14.29
C SER A 121 -11.47 30.71 13.07
N LEU A 122 -11.51 31.76 12.24
CA LEU A 122 -10.63 31.88 11.07
C LEU A 122 -9.22 32.30 11.46
N GLU A 123 -8.99 33.21 12.42
CA GLU A 123 -7.64 33.55 12.89
C GLU A 123 -6.98 32.39 13.63
N GLN A 124 -7.70 31.53 14.34
CA GLN A 124 -7.09 30.31 14.90
C GLN A 124 -6.65 29.35 13.80
N ARG A 125 -7.53 29.09 12.82
CA ARG A 125 -7.21 28.22 11.67
C ARG A 125 -6.20 28.84 10.71
N LEU A 126 -6.12 30.16 10.64
CA LEU A 126 -5.13 30.92 9.88
C LEU A 126 -3.84 31.11 10.67
N LYS A 127 -3.83 31.20 12.00
CA LYS A 127 -2.59 31.15 12.78
C LYS A 127 -1.98 29.76 12.75
N GLU A 128 -2.77 28.72 12.87
CA GLU A 128 -2.31 27.34 12.72
C GLU A 128 -1.95 26.99 11.26
N GLY A 129 -2.49 27.72 10.28
CA GLY A 129 -2.21 27.54 8.85
C GLY A 129 -1.18 28.50 8.22
N LEU A 130 -0.90 29.67 8.83
CA LEU A 130 0.01 30.71 8.32
C LEU A 130 1.22 30.96 9.23
N GLU A 131 1.13 30.65 10.53
CA GLU A 131 2.35 30.44 11.30
C GLU A 131 2.76 28.99 11.01
N GLY A 132 3.79 28.80 10.19
CA GLY A 132 4.52 27.53 10.12
C GLY A 132 5.16 27.22 11.47
N LYS A 133 4.36 27.02 12.52
CA LYS A 133 4.79 26.35 13.72
C LYS A 133 5.03 24.92 13.30
N GLU A 134 6.31 24.59 13.13
CA GLU A 134 6.75 23.21 13.12
C GLU A 134 6.06 22.51 14.28
N VAL A 135 5.31 21.44 13.96
CA VAL A 135 4.73 20.58 14.99
C VAL A 135 5.92 20.03 15.78
N GLU A 136 6.00 20.41 17.05
CA GLU A 136 7.10 19.98 17.90
C GLU A 136 6.98 18.46 18.13
N ASP A 137 8.07 17.76 17.84
CA ASP A 137 8.18 16.34 18.17
C ASP A 137 8.47 16.18 19.66
N ARG A 138 7.50 15.63 20.39
CA ARG A 138 7.53 15.49 21.86
C ARG A 138 7.43 14.03 22.30
N GLY A 139 7.59 13.09 21.38
CA GLY A 139 7.51 11.68 21.72
C GLY A 139 8.10 10.75 20.68
N ASP A 140 8.28 9.51 21.11
CA ASP A 140 8.76 8.43 20.26
C ASP A 140 7.86 7.21 20.43
N PHE A 141 7.86 6.34 19.41
CA PHE A 141 7.53 4.93 19.62
C PHE A 141 8.61 4.31 20.52
N LYS A 142 8.20 3.81 21.69
CA LYS A 142 9.12 3.26 22.71
C LYS A 142 8.82 1.80 22.98
N ILE A 143 9.77 0.93 22.67
CA ILE A 143 9.63 -0.49 22.96
C ILE A 143 9.71 -0.72 24.47
N MET A 144 8.73 -1.41 25.04
CA MET A 144 8.80 -1.91 26.41
C MET A 144 8.65 -3.43 26.45
N TYR A 145 9.61 -4.10 27.09
CA TYR A 145 9.56 -5.54 27.31
C TYR A 145 9.02 -5.81 28.73
N ILE A 146 7.81 -6.37 28.81
CA ILE A 146 7.08 -6.55 30.08
C ILE A 146 7.63 -7.72 30.92
N ASP A 147 8.29 -8.71 30.29
CA ASP A 147 8.94 -9.84 31.00
C ASP A 147 10.13 -10.40 30.19
N ASP A 148 11.13 -10.91 30.91
CA ASP A 148 12.31 -11.65 30.47
C ASP A 148 11.99 -12.90 29.62
N LYS A 149 10.73 -13.32 29.56
CA LYS A 149 10.25 -14.47 28.77
C LYS A 149 10.12 -14.18 27.27
N HIS A 150 10.07 -12.91 26.86
CA HIS A 150 9.89 -12.50 25.45
C HIS A 150 11.23 -12.37 24.69
N LYS A 151 12.26 -13.09 25.16
CA LYS A 151 13.66 -12.97 24.75
C LYS A 151 13.92 -13.12 23.25
N ILE A 152 13.06 -13.82 22.50
CA ILE A 152 13.30 -14.07 21.07
C ILE A 152 13.23 -12.78 20.24
N LEU A 153 12.19 -11.96 20.41
CA LEU A 153 12.06 -10.69 19.67
C LEU A 153 13.04 -9.63 20.16
N SER A 154 13.27 -9.54 21.48
CA SER A 154 14.27 -8.60 22.03
C SER A 154 15.69 -8.91 21.55
N ARG A 155 16.00 -10.18 21.24
CA ARG A 155 17.33 -10.60 20.75
C ARG A 155 17.47 -10.44 19.25
N SER A 156 16.39 -10.57 18.49
CA SER A 156 16.43 -10.44 17.03
C SER A 156 16.59 -8.99 16.57
N LYS A 157 16.32 -8.01 17.44
CA LYS A 157 16.32 -6.56 17.14
C LYS A 157 15.41 -6.15 15.97
N VAL A 158 14.49 -7.03 15.59
CA VAL A 158 13.59 -6.82 14.45
C VAL A 158 12.66 -5.64 14.72
N LEU A 159 12.07 -5.59 15.92
CA LEU A 159 11.18 -4.50 16.30
C LEU A 159 11.94 -3.17 16.47
N ASP A 160 13.16 -3.20 16.99
CA ASP A 160 14.00 -2.00 17.15
C ASP A 160 14.20 -1.30 15.80
N ALA A 161 14.58 -2.05 14.76
CA ALA A 161 14.79 -1.48 13.43
C ALA A 161 13.51 -0.84 12.85
N TYR A 162 12.35 -1.43 13.08
CA TYR A 162 11.08 -0.88 12.61
C TYR A 162 10.63 0.33 13.41
N VAL A 163 10.81 0.31 14.73
CA VAL A 163 10.53 1.45 15.60
C VAL A 163 11.45 2.62 15.30
N ASP A 164 12.74 2.38 15.07
CA ASP A 164 13.69 3.42 14.64
C ASP A 164 13.27 4.03 13.30
N ALA A 165 12.85 3.21 12.35
CA ALA A 165 12.33 3.70 11.07
C ALA A 165 11.06 4.55 11.26
N LEU A 166 10.13 4.14 12.12
CA LEU A 166 8.93 4.93 12.44
C LEU A 166 9.29 6.26 13.12
N ASN A 167 10.19 6.25 14.10
CA ASN A 167 10.68 7.44 14.79
C ASN A 167 11.43 8.39 13.85
N SER A 168 12.10 7.88 12.82
CA SER A 168 12.71 8.75 11.80
C SER A 168 11.70 9.42 10.86
N LYS A 169 10.48 8.88 10.76
CA LYS A 169 9.44 9.34 9.82
C LYS A 169 8.43 10.29 10.45
N PHE A 170 8.01 10.03 11.69
CA PHE A 170 6.86 10.69 12.29
C PHE A 170 7.23 11.65 13.42
N ILE A 171 6.49 12.76 13.50
CA ILE A 171 6.47 13.72 14.59
C ILE A 171 5.34 13.34 15.54
N LEU A 172 5.63 12.99 16.78
CA LEU A 172 4.62 12.55 17.74
C LEU A 172 4.38 13.60 18.84
N PRO A 173 3.11 13.89 19.20
CA PRO A 173 2.80 14.83 20.26
C PRO A 173 3.08 14.29 21.69
N HIS A 174 3.30 12.98 21.83
CA HIS A 174 3.69 12.27 23.05
C HIS A 174 4.19 10.86 22.70
N ASP A 175 4.85 10.19 23.64
CA ASP A 175 5.31 8.81 23.47
C ASP A 175 4.16 7.84 23.18
N ILE A 176 4.46 6.79 22.40
CA ILE A 176 3.58 5.65 22.17
C ILE A 176 4.35 4.38 22.57
N GLU A 177 3.84 3.66 23.56
CA GLU A 177 4.47 2.42 24.03
C GLU A 177 4.23 1.29 23.02
N VAL A 178 5.27 0.54 22.65
CA VAL A 178 5.16 -0.67 21.81
C VAL A 178 5.58 -1.86 22.66
N VAL A 179 4.65 -2.75 22.96
CA VAL A 179 4.90 -3.87 23.88
C VAL A 179 4.56 -5.19 23.23
N VAL A 180 5.27 -6.25 23.63
CA VAL A 180 4.91 -7.62 23.31
C VAL A 180 4.30 -8.24 24.57
N ASP A 181 3.07 -8.76 24.47
CA ASP A 181 2.31 -9.24 25.61
C ASP A 181 1.55 -10.55 25.29
N GLU A 182 1.10 -11.24 26.34
CA GLU A 182 0.30 -12.48 26.31
C GLU A 182 -1.02 -12.33 27.07
N ASP A 183 -1.56 -11.10 27.16
CA ASP A 183 -2.77 -10.83 27.95
C ASP A 183 -4.04 -11.53 27.43
N ASP A 184 -5.14 -11.45 28.20
CA ASP A 184 -6.41 -12.10 27.84
C ASP A 184 -7.00 -11.62 26.51
N ARG A 185 -6.67 -10.41 26.06
CA ARG A 185 -7.13 -9.86 24.78
C ARG A 185 -6.42 -10.53 23.60
N CYS A 186 -5.19 -10.99 23.80
CA CYS A 186 -4.42 -11.77 22.84
C CYS A 186 -4.97 -13.18 22.54
N LYS A 187 -6.07 -13.60 23.19
CA LYS A 187 -6.77 -14.83 22.85
C LYS A 187 -7.50 -14.75 21.50
N ASN A 188 -7.93 -13.56 21.10
CA ASN A 188 -8.76 -13.36 19.90
C ASN A 188 -8.21 -12.27 18.96
N ALA A 189 -7.02 -11.75 19.21
CA ALA A 189 -6.41 -10.68 18.43
C ALA A 189 -4.93 -10.96 18.19
N SER A 190 -4.41 -10.48 17.06
CA SER A 190 -2.97 -10.55 16.77
C SER A 190 -2.18 -9.40 17.38
N GLY A 191 -2.86 -8.30 17.64
CA GLY A 191 -2.38 -7.10 18.29
C GLY A 191 -3.57 -6.20 18.59
N TYR A 192 -3.33 -5.12 19.31
CA TYR A 192 -4.30 -4.04 19.46
C TYR A 192 -3.63 -2.76 19.95
N TYR A 193 -4.24 -1.62 19.61
CA TYR A 193 -3.91 -0.32 20.17
C TYR A 193 -4.83 0.06 21.34
N GLU A 194 -4.26 0.32 22.50
CA GLU A 194 -4.95 0.77 23.71
C GLU A 194 -4.95 2.30 23.80
N GLN A 195 -6.04 2.91 23.31
CA GLN A 195 -6.22 4.36 23.19
C GLN A 195 -5.97 5.16 24.48
N MET A 196 -6.38 4.63 25.64
CA MET A 196 -6.25 5.33 26.92
C MET A 196 -4.79 5.41 27.40
N ARG A 197 -3.98 4.39 27.08
CA ARG A 197 -2.59 4.29 27.52
C ARG A 197 -1.60 4.69 26.44
N LYS A 198 -2.06 4.95 25.21
CA LYS A 198 -1.21 5.23 24.04
C LYS A 198 -0.20 4.10 23.84
N ARG A 199 -0.73 2.88 23.79
CA ARG A 199 0.07 1.66 23.80
C ARG A 199 -0.35 0.72 22.68
N ILE A 200 0.59 0.37 21.83
CA ILE A 200 0.50 -0.72 20.87
C ILE A 200 0.91 -2.01 21.58
N VAL A 201 0.05 -3.02 21.53
CA VAL A 201 0.32 -4.35 22.06
C VAL A 201 0.39 -5.33 20.89
N LEU A 202 1.53 -5.98 20.73
CA LEU A 202 1.73 -7.08 19.79
C LEU A 202 1.59 -8.39 20.55
N CYS A 203 0.65 -9.24 20.15
CA CYS A 203 0.40 -10.48 20.86
C CYS A 203 1.49 -11.51 20.55
N TYR A 204 2.17 -11.99 21.59
CA TYR A 204 3.24 -12.97 21.44
C TYR A 204 2.71 -14.27 20.81
N SER A 205 1.46 -14.66 21.05
CA SER A 205 0.81 -15.82 20.41
C SER A 205 0.88 -15.77 18.88
N SER A 206 0.61 -14.60 18.29
CA SER A 206 0.69 -14.38 16.84
C SER A 206 2.12 -14.33 16.33
N ILE A 207 3.01 -13.61 17.02
CA ILE A 207 4.45 -13.59 16.71
C ILE A 207 5.04 -15.01 16.71
N ASN A 208 4.76 -15.77 17.74
CA ASN A 208 5.20 -17.16 17.89
C ASN A 208 4.60 -18.06 16.81
N SER A 209 3.38 -17.79 16.35
CA SER A 209 2.78 -18.49 15.21
C SER A 209 3.52 -18.18 13.91
N PHE A 210 3.87 -16.91 13.65
CA PHE A 210 4.69 -16.53 12.50
C PHE A 210 6.08 -17.17 12.53
N MET A 211 6.71 -17.21 13.71
CA MET A 211 8.00 -17.87 13.89
C MET A 211 7.92 -19.37 13.59
N ARG A 212 6.83 -20.05 13.94
CA ARG A 212 6.63 -21.46 13.59
C ARG A 212 6.35 -21.68 12.10
N LEU A 213 5.73 -20.69 11.44
CA LEU A 213 5.46 -20.73 10.01
C LEU A 213 6.77 -20.56 9.21
N TYR A 214 7.70 -19.76 9.73
CA TYR A 214 8.99 -19.46 9.10
C TYR A 214 10.17 -19.67 10.08
N PRO A 215 10.43 -20.91 10.53
CA PRO A 215 11.42 -21.18 11.58
C PRO A 215 12.86 -20.84 11.16
N ASP A 216 13.16 -21.00 9.86
CA ASP A 216 14.50 -20.77 9.29
C ASP A 216 14.53 -19.56 8.33
N ASP A 217 13.41 -18.86 8.17
CA ASP A 217 13.29 -17.71 7.26
C ASP A 217 12.96 -16.44 8.06
N VAL A 218 14.04 -15.86 8.61
CA VAL A 218 13.97 -14.64 9.41
C VAL A 218 13.38 -13.48 8.60
N GLY A 219 13.60 -13.43 7.28
CA GLY A 219 13.07 -12.37 6.41
C GLY A 219 11.55 -12.39 6.37
N ASN A 220 10.96 -13.54 6.07
CA ASN A 220 9.50 -13.69 5.98
C ASN A 220 8.82 -13.54 7.34
N PHE A 221 9.42 -14.08 8.40
CA PHE A 221 8.96 -13.84 9.78
C PHE A 221 8.96 -12.34 10.11
N SER A 222 10.08 -11.65 9.84
CA SER A 222 10.25 -10.23 10.11
C SER A 222 9.22 -9.40 9.34
N MET A 223 8.92 -9.78 8.09
CA MET A 223 7.93 -9.13 7.24
C MET A 223 6.52 -9.19 7.85
N LEU A 224 6.09 -10.34 8.36
CA LEU A 224 4.77 -10.48 9.00
C LEU A 224 4.67 -9.70 10.31
N VAL A 225 5.76 -9.63 11.08
CA VAL A 225 5.84 -8.80 12.27
C VAL A 225 5.76 -7.31 11.90
N LYS A 226 6.41 -6.89 10.80
CA LYS A 226 6.33 -5.51 10.28
C LYS A 226 4.89 -5.14 9.91
N PHE A 227 4.21 -6.01 9.16
CA PHE A 227 2.80 -5.79 8.80
C PHE A 227 1.92 -5.61 10.04
N LEU A 228 2.04 -6.52 11.01
CA LEU A 228 1.27 -6.44 12.26
C LEU A 228 1.57 -5.14 13.03
N LEU A 229 2.85 -4.76 13.15
CA LEU A 229 3.22 -3.51 13.80
C LEU A 229 2.63 -2.30 13.07
N TYR A 230 2.77 -2.23 11.75
CA TYR A 230 2.30 -1.09 10.96
C TYR A 230 0.77 -0.97 11.00
N HIS A 231 0.05 -2.09 11.07
CA HIS A 231 -1.40 -2.11 11.28
C HIS A 231 -1.76 -1.41 12.61
N GLU A 232 -1.12 -1.80 13.72
CA GLU A 232 -1.38 -1.15 15.02
C GLU A 232 -0.88 0.31 15.09
N VAL A 233 0.20 0.63 14.39
CA VAL A 233 0.66 2.01 14.21
C VAL A 233 -0.42 2.84 13.52
N ALA A 234 -1.12 2.30 12.51
CA ALA A 234 -2.21 3.02 11.86
C ALA A 234 -3.30 3.43 12.87
N HIS A 235 -3.72 2.52 13.76
CA HIS A 235 -4.67 2.83 14.82
C HIS A 235 -4.16 3.94 15.75
N ALA A 236 -2.87 3.86 16.13
CA ALA A 236 -2.24 4.86 16.97
C ALA A 236 -2.19 6.24 16.29
N LEU A 237 -1.77 6.31 15.03
CA LEU A 237 -1.69 7.57 14.26
C LEU A 237 -3.07 8.18 14.02
N ILE A 238 -4.08 7.36 13.69
CA ILE A 238 -5.47 7.81 13.54
C ILE A 238 -5.96 8.47 14.83
N ASP A 239 -5.71 7.87 15.98
CA ASP A 239 -6.11 8.42 17.27
C ASP A 239 -5.30 9.66 17.66
N VAL A 240 -3.98 9.62 17.53
CA VAL A 240 -3.09 10.67 18.03
C VAL A 240 -3.19 11.94 17.19
N TYR A 241 -3.27 11.80 15.86
CA TYR A 241 -3.43 12.94 14.94
C TYR A 241 -4.88 13.30 14.65
N LYS A 242 -5.84 12.54 15.19
CA LYS A 242 -7.28 12.70 14.95
C LYS A 242 -7.61 12.67 13.44
N LEU A 243 -7.01 11.71 12.73
CA LEU A 243 -7.22 11.57 11.29
C LEU A 243 -8.68 11.20 10.98
N PRO A 244 -9.32 11.86 10.00
CA PRO A 244 -10.68 11.51 9.61
C PRO A 244 -10.70 10.18 8.86
N ILE A 245 -11.65 9.30 9.20
CA ILE A 245 -11.88 8.02 8.53
C ILE A 245 -13.38 7.93 8.17
N VAL A 246 -13.69 7.65 6.90
CA VAL A 246 -15.07 7.55 6.37
C VAL A 246 -15.48 6.11 6.04
N GLY A 247 -14.76 5.11 6.56
CA GLY A 247 -14.99 3.68 6.35
C GLY A 247 -14.65 2.84 7.59
N MET A 248 -14.43 1.54 7.41
CA MET A 248 -13.99 0.66 8.50
C MET A 248 -12.54 0.99 8.90
N GLN A 249 -12.30 1.23 10.19
CA GLN A 249 -10.96 1.57 10.67
C GLN A 249 -9.96 0.43 10.46
N GLU A 250 -10.40 -0.83 10.62
CA GLU A 250 -9.59 -2.02 10.33
C GLU A 250 -9.11 -2.07 8.86
N TYR A 251 -9.96 -1.67 7.91
CA TYR A 251 -9.57 -1.56 6.50
C TYR A 251 -8.54 -0.46 6.29
N ALA A 252 -8.74 0.70 6.93
CA ALA A 252 -7.76 1.77 6.87
C ALA A 252 -6.41 1.34 7.45
N ALA A 253 -6.41 0.57 8.55
CA ALA A 253 -5.19 0.05 9.17
C ALA A 253 -4.45 -0.96 8.28
N ASP A 254 -5.16 -1.93 7.71
CA ASP A 254 -4.59 -2.86 6.73
C ASP A 254 -4.02 -2.11 5.51
N ASN A 255 -4.78 -1.16 4.97
CA ASN A 255 -4.39 -0.36 3.81
C ASN A 255 -3.12 0.47 4.11
N PHE A 256 -3.06 1.14 5.27
CA PHE A 256 -1.88 1.86 5.72
C PHE A 256 -0.66 0.94 5.75
N ALA A 257 -0.78 -0.22 6.42
CA ALA A 257 0.34 -1.14 6.58
C ALA A 257 0.89 -1.59 5.22
N ILE A 258 0.02 -2.04 4.32
CA ILE A 258 0.41 -2.54 2.99
C ILE A 258 1.04 -1.41 2.16
N VAL A 259 0.40 -0.24 2.09
CA VAL A 259 0.87 0.88 1.27
C VAL A 259 2.21 1.40 1.76
N MET A 260 2.39 1.54 3.08
CA MET A 260 3.66 2.00 3.65
C MET A 260 4.78 0.98 3.42
N MET A 261 4.49 -0.32 3.55
CA MET A 261 5.49 -1.37 3.28
C MET A 261 5.89 -1.40 1.80
N LEU A 262 4.92 -1.32 0.88
CA LEU A 262 5.20 -1.21 -0.56
C LEU A 262 6.01 0.04 -0.90
N ASN A 263 5.67 1.19 -0.31
CA ASN A 263 6.41 2.44 -0.51
C ASN A 263 7.83 2.38 0.08
N ASP A 264 8.03 1.61 1.15
CA ASP A 264 9.35 1.33 1.74
C ASP A 264 10.17 0.34 0.88
N GLY A 265 9.58 -0.23 -0.19
CA GLY A 265 10.23 -1.18 -1.09
C GLY A 265 10.22 -2.63 -0.58
N ASP A 266 9.47 -2.92 0.49
CA ASP A 266 9.40 -4.25 1.09
C ASP A 266 8.90 -5.31 0.10
N ASP A 267 9.36 -6.54 0.30
CA ASP A 267 8.77 -7.72 -0.35
C ASP A 267 7.58 -8.26 0.43
N ILE A 268 6.36 -8.07 -0.07
CA ILE A 268 5.16 -8.53 0.62
C ILE A 268 4.62 -9.87 0.10
N HIS A 269 5.37 -10.62 -0.72
CA HIS A 269 4.98 -11.99 -1.11
C HIS A 269 4.62 -12.90 0.08
N PRO A 270 5.34 -12.88 1.23
CA PRO A 270 4.97 -13.69 2.38
C PRO A 270 3.59 -13.35 2.94
N LEU A 271 3.22 -12.06 2.90
CA LEU A 271 1.89 -11.59 3.32
C LEU A 271 0.81 -12.07 2.34
N ILE A 272 1.06 -11.95 1.03
CA ILE A 272 0.16 -12.44 -0.01
C ILE A 272 -0.07 -13.95 0.15
N TRP A 273 0.99 -14.74 0.35
CA TRP A 273 0.89 -16.18 0.55
C TRP A 273 0.15 -16.56 1.83
N LEU A 274 0.39 -15.84 2.92
CA LEU A 274 -0.35 -16.06 4.18
C LEU A 274 -1.85 -15.86 3.96
N TYR A 275 -2.26 -14.74 3.37
CA TYR A 275 -3.67 -14.45 3.12
C TYR A 275 -4.29 -15.36 2.06
N ASP A 276 -3.52 -15.78 1.06
CA ASP A 276 -3.94 -16.81 0.09
C ASP A 276 -4.16 -18.18 0.76
N ALA A 277 -3.41 -18.50 1.82
CA ALA A 277 -3.60 -19.73 2.58
C ALA A 277 -4.78 -19.64 3.56
N MET A 278 -5.16 -18.43 3.98
CA MET A 278 -6.22 -18.21 4.97
C MET A 278 -7.60 -17.90 4.37
N ARG A 279 -7.67 -17.53 3.08
CA ARG A 279 -8.93 -17.14 2.45
C ARG A 279 -9.99 -18.25 2.49
N GLU A 280 -11.20 -17.88 2.88
CA GLU A 280 -12.23 -18.84 3.26
C GLU A 280 -12.88 -19.54 2.06
N ASP A 281 -12.85 -18.92 0.88
CA ASP A 281 -13.35 -19.48 -0.39
C ASP A 281 -12.63 -20.78 -0.79
N LYS A 282 -11.36 -20.96 -0.39
CA LYS A 282 -10.64 -22.23 -0.60
C LYS A 282 -11.18 -23.40 0.23
N TYR A 283 -11.86 -23.10 1.35
CA TYR A 283 -12.35 -24.09 2.31
C TYR A 283 -13.88 -24.19 2.35
N ALA A 284 -14.58 -23.48 1.46
CA ALA A 284 -16.04 -23.39 1.42
C ALA A 284 -16.77 -24.74 1.21
N THR A 285 -16.07 -25.77 0.73
CA THR A 285 -16.61 -27.14 0.57
C THR A 285 -16.34 -28.05 1.78
N SER A 286 -15.56 -27.59 2.76
CA SER A 286 -15.27 -28.34 3.98
C SER A 286 -16.45 -28.25 4.97
N THR A 287 -16.78 -29.37 5.63
CA THR A 287 -17.80 -29.40 6.69
C THR A 287 -17.40 -28.61 7.94
N THR A 288 -16.17 -28.13 7.99
CA THR A 288 -15.68 -27.15 8.96
C THR A 288 -16.16 -25.78 8.51
N THR A 289 -17.23 -25.29 9.14
CA THR A 289 -17.62 -23.88 9.04
C THR A 289 -16.45 -23.01 9.49
N THR A 290 -15.68 -22.45 8.56
CA THR A 290 -14.89 -21.25 8.85
C THR A 290 -15.89 -20.22 9.33
N SER A 291 -15.84 -19.87 10.62
CA SER A 291 -16.84 -19.03 11.27
C SER A 291 -16.64 -17.56 10.89
N SER A 292 -16.61 -17.25 9.59
CA SER A 292 -16.55 -15.87 9.12
C SER A 292 -17.85 -15.19 9.50
N ARG A 293 -17.78 -14.31 10.50
CA ARG A 293 -18.90 -13.52 10.96
C ARG A 293 -18.97 -12.28 10.07
N TYR A 294 -19.98 -12.20 9.21
CA TYR A 294 -20.13 -11.05 8.31
C TYR A 294 -20.38 -9.71 9.03
N TRP A 295 -20.72 -9.75 10.33
CA TRP A 295 -20.88 -8.57 11.19
C TRP A 295 -19.64 -8.25 12.01
N ASP A 296 -18.53 -8.97 11.83
CA ASP A 296 -17.24 -8.65 12.45
C ASP A 296 -16.73 -7.29 11.93
N THR A 297 -15.93 -6.60 12.74
CA THR A 297 -15.28 -5.36 12.34
C THR A 297 -14.12 -5.60 11.38
N HIS A 298 -13.58 -6.81 11.36
CA HIS A 298 -12.56 -7.23 10.42
C HIS A 298 -13.18 -7.73 9.12
N MET A 299 -12.53 -7.43 8.00
CA MET A 299 -12.92 -8.00 6.71
C MET A 299 -12.68 -9.50 6.67
N LEU A 300 -13.40 -10.15 5.75
CA LEU A 300 -13.15 -11.53 5.37
C LEU A 300 -11.73 -11.69 4.85
N PHE A 301 -11.09 -12.83 5.14
CA PHE A 301 -9.73 -13.10 4.66
C PHE A 301 -9.66 -13.09 3.13
N VAL A 302 -10.71 -13.56 2.45
CA VAL A 302 -10.82 -13.49 0.98
C VAL A 302 -10.82 -12.05 0.46
N GLN A 303 -11.48 -11.11 1.14
CA GLN A 303 -11.49 -9.70 0.73
C GLN A 303 -10.10 -9.09 0.94
N ARG A 304 -9.50 -9.33 2.11
CA ARG A 304 -8.14 -8.87 2.42
C ARG A 304 -7.12 -9.39 1.41
N TYR A 305 -7.19 -10.66 1.04
CA TYR A 305 -6.31 -11.27 0.05
C TYR A 305 -6.37 -10.52 -1.29
N TYR A 306 -7.56 -10.30 -1.84
CA TYR A 306 -7.72 -9.60 -3.11
C TYR A 306 -7.33 -8.11 -3.04
N ASP A 307 -7.50 -7.46 -1.89
CA ASP A 307 -7.08 -6.08 -1.70
C ASP A 307 -5.55 -5.96 -1.58
N ILE A 308 -4.90 -6.86 -0.82
CA ILE A 308 -3.43 -6.93 -0.73
C ILE A 308 -2.84 -7.17 -2.13
N LEU A 309 -3.36 -8.18 -2.85
CA LEU A 309 -2.87 -8.52 -4.18
C LEU A 309 -3.04 -7.36 -5.17
N CYS A 310 -4.18 -6.66 -5.11
CA CYS A 310 -4.43 -5.50 -5.96
C CYS A 310 -3.49 -4.32 -5.62
N LEU A 311 -3.26 -4.01 -4.34
CA LEU A 311 -2.30 -2.97 -3.95
C LEU A 311 -0.87 -3.33 -4.38
N ALA A 312 -0.47 -4.59 -4.19
CA ALA A 312 0.84 -5.09 -4.60
C ALA A 312 1.04 -4.97 -6.12
N TYR A 313 0.13 -5.56 -6.90
CA TYR A 313 0.15 -5.49 -8.36
C TYR A 313 0.09 -4.04 -8.87
N GLY A 314 -0.72 -3.20 -8.23
CA GLY A 314 -0.84 -1.79 -8.58
C GLY A 314 0.43 -0.96 -8.31
N SER A 315 1.24 -1.38 -7.34
CA SER A 315 2.51 -0.73 -6.99
C SER A 315 3.64 -1.08 -7.94
N ASP A 316 3.75 -2.35 -8.32
CA ASP A 316 4.80 -2.86 -9.20
C ASP A 316 4.31 -4.12 -9.94
N PRO A 317 3.74 -3.97 -11.15
CA PRO A 317 3.28 -5.08 -11.98
C PRO A 317 4.38 -6.02 -12.48
N LEU A 318 5.67 -5.62 -12.39
CA LEU A 318 6.79 -6.48 -12.76
C LEU A 318 7.19 -7.40 -11.61
N ARG A 319 6.98 -6.94 -10.37
CA ARG A 319 7.30 -7.69 -9.15
C ARG A 319 6.18 -8.61 -8.70
N TYR A 320 4.92 -8.19 -8.88
CA TYR A 320 3.75 -8.92 -8.40
C TYR A 320 2.87 -9.34 -9.57
N ASP A 321 2.31 -10.55 -9.51
CA ASP A 321 1.45 -11.11 -10.54
C ASP A 321 -0.04 -10.77 -10.31
N SER A 322 -0.82 -10.68 -11.37
CA SER A 322 -2.27 -10.49 -11.33
C SER A 322 -3.09 -11.77 -11.55
N ASN A 323 -2.45 -12.94 -11.66
CA ASN A 323 -3.10 -14.21 -12.02
C ASN A 323 -4.38 -14.58 -11.24
N ASP A 324 -4.46 -14.24 -9.96
CA ASP A 324 -5.67 -14.49 -9.17
C ASP A 324 -6.72 -13.36 -9.28
N LEU A 325 -6.36 -12.19 -9.80
CA LEU A 325 -7.26 -11.05 -9.95
C LEU A 325 -8.10 -11.18 -11.24
N PRO A 326 -9.44 -11.03 -11.15
CA PRO A 326 -10.26 -10.78 -12.33
C PRO A 326 -9.73 -9.57 -13.11
N SER A 327 -9.76 -9.64 -14.45
CA SER A 327 -9.23 -8.57 -15.31
C SER A 327 -9.83 -7.18 -15.00
N GLU A 328 -11.12 -7.14 -14.64
CA GLU A 328 -11.80 -5.92 -14.20
C GLU A 328 -11.24 -5.32 -12.89
N ARG A 329 -10.77 -6.17 -11.96
CA ARG A 329 -10.13 -5.77 -10.71
C ARG A 329 -8.72 -5.28 -11.00
N ALA A 330 -7.93 -6.09 -11.70
CA ALA A 330 -6.53 -5.80 -12.06
C ALA A 330 -6.38 -4.45 -12.77
N TYR A 331 -7.31 -4.12 -13.67
CA TYR A 331 -7.34 -2.85 -14.41
C TYR A 331 -7.32 -1.60 -13.52
N ARG A 332 -7.90 -1.68 -12.31
CA ARG A 332 -8.03 -0.54 -11.39
C ARG A 332 -6.90 -0.45 -10.37
N CYS A 333 -6.11 -1.51 -10.21
CA CYS A 333 -5.15 -1.67 -9.12
C CYS A 333 -4.07 -0.58 -9.08
N SER A 334 -3.50 -0.19 -10.23
CA SER A 334 -2.53 0.92 -10.30
C SER A 334 -3.12 2.24 -9.78
N HIS A 335 -4.38 2.54 -10.14
CA HIS A 335 -5.06 3.72 -9.64
C HIS A 335 -5.36 3.61 -8.13
N GLU A 336 -5.77 2.44 -7.65
CA GLU A 336 -6.07 2.22 -6.23
C GLU A 336 -4.84 2.37 -5.35
N TYR A 337 -3.69 1.76 -5.72
CA TYR A 337 -2.43 1.95 -5.01
C TYR A 337 -2.02 3.43 -4.97
N SER A 338 -1.97 4.09 -6.14
CA SER A 338 -1.57 5.51 -6.20
C SER A 338 -2.51 6.43 -5.41
N SER A 339 -3.82 6.15 -5.41
CA SER A 339 -4.80 6.92 -4.64
C SER A 339 -4.62 6.72 -3.14
N ALA A 340 -4.37 5.48 -2.71
CA ALA A 340 -4.14 5.16 -1.31
C ALA A 340 -2.85 5.81 -0.79
N LEU A 341 -1.74 5.70 -1.54
CA LEU A 341 -0.47 6.35 -1.19
C LEU A 341 -0.62 7.87 -1.08
N ASN A 342 -1.28 8.50 -2.06
CA ASN A 342 -1.54 9.95 -2.03
C ASN A 342 -2.43 10.35 -0.84
N ALA A 343 -3.47 9.57 -0.54
CA ALA A 343 -4.35 9.85 0.59
C ALA A 343 -3.58 9.80 1.92
N TRP A 344 -2.76 8.77 2.15
CA TRP A 344 -1.94 8.69 3.35
C TRP A 344 -0.89 9.79 3.42
N ASN A 345 -0.21 10.09 2.31
CA ASN A 345 0.75 11.20 2.26
C ASN A 345 0.09 12.53 2.63
N GLU A 346 -1.09 12.85 2.10
CA GLU A 346 -1.80 14.08 2.43
C GLU A 346 -2.27 14.12 3.90
N LEU A 347 -2.78 13.01 4.43
CA LEU A 347 -3.21 12.92 5.84
C LEU A 347 -2.04 13.06 6.81
N LEU A 348 -0.87 12.51 6.45
CA LEU A 348 0.29 12.44 7.34
C LEU A 348 1.23 13.62 7.16
N LYS A 349 1.14 14.37 6.05
CA LYS A 349 2.04 15.49 5.70
C LYS A 349 2.37 16.45 6.86
N PRO A 350 1.42 16.89 7.71
CA PRO A 350 1.73 17.78 8.84
C PRO A 350 2.56 17.12 9.96
N TRP A 351 2.63 15.80 9.96
CA TRP A 351 3.18 14.95 11.02
C TRP A 351 4.41 14.15 10.57
N MET A 352 4.94 14.46 9.38
CA MET A 352 6.14 13.84 8.85
C MET A 352 7.36 14.69 9.19
N LYS A 353 8.46 14.05 9.59
CA LYS A 353 9.77 14.70 9.72
C LYS A 353 10.29 15.12 8.35
N ALA A 354 11.05 16.21 8.31
CA ALA A 354 11.73 16.63 7.10
C ALA A 354 12.74 15.54 6.68
N SER A 355 12.61 15.04 5.45
CA SER A 355 13.44 13.99 4.85
C SER A 355 14.72 14.54 4.24
#